data_AF-A0A7X7T9R7-F1
#
_entry.id   AF-A0A7X7T9R7-F1
#
_cell.length_a   1.000
_cell.length_b   1.000
_cell.length_c   1.000
_cell.angle_alpha   90.00
_cell.angle_beta   90.00
_cell.angle_gamma   90.00
#
_symmetry.space_group_name_H-M   'P 1'
#
loop_
_entity.id
_entity.type
_entity.pdbx_description
1 polymer ?
#
loop_
_entity_poly.entity_id
_entity_poly.type
_entity_poly.pdbx_seq_one_letter_code
_entity_poly.pdbx_strand_id
1 'polypeptide(L)' 'MDHPFTLEDLGYDGYFESNRGTDGLPVARVIVEHKQAYRVKNAEGEYLAKITGKHMFTASSRDDYPA' A
#
# COMPACT_ATOMS: atom_id res chain seq x y z
N MET A 1 -5.31 22.00 -14.12
CA MET A 1 -4.03 21.98 -13.39
C MET A 1 -3.97 20.64 -12.70
N ASP A 2 -3.16 19.72 -13.21
CA ASP A 2 -2.88 18.46 -12.52
C ASP A 2 -2.03 18.78 -11.30
N HIS A 3 -2.65 18.75 -10.12
CA HIS A 3 -1.89 18.81 -8.87
C HIS A 3 -1.16 17.47 -8.72
N PRO A 4 0.18 17.47 -8.59
CA PRO A 4 0.90 16.24 -8.29
C PRO A 4 0.45 15.77 -6.89
N PHE A 5 -0.17 14.60 -6.84
CA PHE A 5 -0.59 13.95 -5.60
C PHE A 5 0.65 13.62 -4.76
N THR A 6 0.69 14.03 -3.49
CA THR A 6 1.78 13.64 -2.58
C THR A 6 1.39 12.44 -1.72
N LEU A 7 2.38 11.86 -1.03
CA LEU A 7 2.10 10.81 -0.04
C LEU A 7 1.27 11.35 1.13
N GLU A 8 1.42 12.63 1.49
CA GLU A 8 0.61 13.25 2.55
C GLU A 8 -0.87 13.33 2.17
N ASP A 9 -1.18 13.57 0.88
CA ASP A 9 -2.56 13.51 0.37
C ASP A 9 -3.17 12.10 0.49
N LEU A 10 -2.32 11.07 0.52
CA LEU A 10 -2.70 9.68 0.79
C LEU A 10 -2.69 9.36 2.30
N GLY A 11 -2.56 10.36 3.18
CA GLY A 11 -2.52 10.20 4.63
C GLY A 11 -1.24 9.56 5.16
N TYR A 12 -0.16 9.61 4.38
CA TYR A 12 1.17 9.24 4.87
C TYR A 12 1.73 10.36 5.75
N ASP A 13 2.07 10.02 6.98
CA ASP A 13 2.55 10.97 7.98
C ASP A 13 3.84 10.47 8.65
N GLY A 14 4.34 11.22 9.63
CA GLY A 14 5.55 10.88 10.36
C GLY A 14 5.45 9.56 11.15
N TYR A 15 4.25 9.09 11.51
CA TYR A 15 4.07 7.80 12.15
C TYR A 15 4.39 6.67 11.17
N PHE A 16 3.88 6.75 9.93
CA PHE A 16 4.18 5.75 8.91
C PHE A 16 5.65 5.78 8.49
N GLU A 17 6.25 6.97 8.34
CA GLU A 17 7.68 7.09 8.02
C GLU A 17 8.57 6.48 9.11
N SER A 18 8.22 6.68 10.39
CA SER A 18 8.98 6.11 11.52
C SER A 18 8.85 4.58 11.63
N ASN A 19 7.76 4.00 11.12
CA ASN A 19 7.52 2.55 11.11
C ASN A 19 7.86 1.88 9.78
N ARG A 20 8.43 2.62 8.83
CA ARG A 20 8.80 2.10 7.52
C ARG A 20 9.94 1.08 7.64
N GLY A 21 9.85 0.00 6.87
CA GLY A 21 10.93 -0.98 6.74
C GLY A 21 12.16 -0.42 6.01
N THR A 22 13.29 -1.12 6.12
CA THR A 22 14.56 -0.72 5.48
C THR A 22 14.76 -1.35 4.10
N ASP A 23 13.68 -1.74 3.42
CA ASP A 23 13.72 -2.46 2.14
C ASP A 23 13.92 -1.53 0.92
N GLY A 24 13.81 -0.22 1.11
CA GLY A 24 13.97 0.77 0.05
C GLY A 24 12.85 0.76 -0.98
N LEU A 25 11.73 0.10 -0.69
CA LEU A 25 10.61 0.00 -1.62
C LEU A 25 9.79 1.30 -1.66
N PRO A 26 9.21 1.65 -2.82
CA PRO A 26 8.33 2.80 -2.95
C PRO A 26 7.08 2.62 -2.08
N VAL A 27 6.67 3.71 -1.41
CA VAL A 27 5.48 3.75 -0.58
C VAL A 27 4.24 3.96 -1.45
N ALA A 28 3.18 3.22 -1.17
CA ALA A 28 1.88 3.37 -1.82
C ALA A 28 0.74 3.06 -0.83
N ARG A 29 -0.44 3.60 -1.09
CA ARG A 29 -1.67 3.36 -0.33
C ARG A 29 -2.63 2.44 -1.08
N VAL A 30 -3.20 1.45 -0.41
CA VAL A 30 -4.32 0.66 -0.93
C VAL A 30 -5.54 1.57 -1.04
N ILE A 31 -6.13 1.66 -2.24
CA ILE A 31 -7.32 2.46 -2.53
C ILE A 31 -8.55 1.59 -2.79
N VAL A 32 -8.36 0.34 -3.23
CA VAL A 32 -9.43 -0.64 -3.45
C VAL A 32 -8.89 -2.04 -3.19
N GLU A 33 -9.61 -2.82 -2.40
CA GLU A 33 -9.45 -4.27 -2.31
C GLU A 33 -10.60 -4.95 -3.08
N HIS A 34 -10.29 -5.91 -3.95
CA HIS A 34 -11.29 -6.80 -4.53
C HIS A 34 -10.72 -8.19 -4.83
N LYS A 35 -11.26 -9.22 -4.18
CA LYS A 35 -10.92 -10.64 -4.40
C LYS A 35 -9.40 -10.90 -4.40
N GLN A 36 -8.71 -10.44 -3.35
CA GLN A 36 -7.25 -10.59 -3.19
C GLN A 36 -6.39 -9.85 -4.24
N ALA A 37 -7.01 -8.99 -5.05
CA ALA A 37 -6.34 -7.99 -5.86
C ALA A 37 -6.51 -6.62 -5.21
N TYR A 38 -5.45 -5.83 -5.26
CA TYR A 38 -5.37 -4.52 -4.64
C TYR A 38 -5.10 -3.49 -5.73
N ARG A 39 -5.79 -2.36 -5.68
CA ARG A 39 -5.33 -1.16 -6.36
C ARG A 39 -4.57 -0.34 -5.34
N VAL A 40 -3.33 -0.01 -5.67
CA VAL A 40 -2.48 0.84 -4.85
C VAL A 40 -2.17 2.12 -5.61
N LYS A 41 -2.03 3.22 -4.90
CA LYS A 41 -1.71 4.54 -5.45
C LYS A 41 -0.51 5.14 -4.74
N ASN A 42 0.39 5.73 -5.50
CA ASN A 42 1.48 6.56 -5.00
C ASN A 42 1.54 7.88 -5.79
N ALA A 43 2.57 8.68 -5.56
CA ALA A 43 2.78 9.94 -6.27
C ALA A 43 2.97 9.78 -7.79
N GLU A 44 3.38 8.60 -8.26
CA GLU A 44 3.64 8.31 -9.68
C GLU A 44 2.39 7.81 -10.41
N GLY A 45 1.43 7.21 -9.70
CA GLY A 45 0.18 6.75 -10.30
C GLY A 45 -0.52 5.63 -9.54
N GLU A 46 -1.40 4.93 -10.25
CA GLU A 46 -2.19 3.80 -9.74
C GLU A 46 -1.72 2.47 -10.36
N TYR A 47 -1.59 1.45 -9.53
CA TYR A 47 -1.07 0.14 -9.89
C TYR A 47 -1.98 -0.96 -9.39
N LEU A 48 -2.04 -2.05 -10.16
CA LEU A 48 -2.67 -3.29 -9.72
C LEU A 48 -1.63 -4.14 -9.01
N ALA A 49 -1.87 -4.41 -7.73
CA ALA A 49 -1.03 -5.21 -6.86
C ALA A 49 -1.75 -6.49 -6.41
N LYS A 50 -0.96 -7.49 -6.04
CA LYS A 50 -1.43 -8.71 -5.40
C LYS A 50 -0.44 -9.07 -4.28
N ILE A 51 -0.94 -9.64 -3.20
CA ILE A 51 -0.08 -10.15 -2.13
C ILE A 51 0.58 -11.43 -2.62
N THR A 52 1.89 -11.54 -2.41
CA THR A 52 2.68 -12.71 -2.81
C THR A 52 3.62 -13.14 -1.69
N GLY A 53 4.13 -14.38 -1.78
CA GLY A 53 5.15 -14.89 -0.86
C GLY A 53 4.64 -15.21 0.54
N LYS A 54 5.51 -15.02 1.54
CA LYS A 54 5.34 -15.49 2.93
C LYS A 54 4.06 -14.95 3.59
N HIS A 55 3.63 -13.74 3.27
CA HIS A 55 2.42 -13.14 3.85
C HIS A 55 1.14 -13.92 3.53
N MET A 56 1.02 -14.53 2.33
CA MET A 56 -0.13 -15.40 2.03
C MET A 56 -0.13 -16.67 2.89
N PHE A 57 1.04 -17.16 3.27
CA PHE A 57 1.18 -18.42 4.03
C PHE A 57 1.00 -18.22 5.54
N THR A 58 1.31 -17.03 6.04
CA THR A 58 1.20 -16.70 7.47
C THR A 58 -0.13 -16.03 7.84
N ALA A 59 -0.91 -15.57 6.86
CA ALA A 59 -2.24 -15.01 7.10
C ALA A 59 -3.16 -16.12 7.64
N SER A 60 -3.61 -15.96 8.88
CA SER A 60 -4.49 -16.92 9.55
C SER A 60 -5.97 -16.62 9.27
N SER A 61 -6.26 -15.37 8.91
CA SER A 61 -7.61 -14.89 8.61
C SER A 61 -7.60 -13.84 7.49
N ARG A 62 -8.79 -13.43 7.03
CA ARG A 62 -8.92 -12.36 6.02
C ARG A 62 -8.54 -10.99 6.56
N ASP A 63 -8.64 -10.77 7.88
CA ASP A 63 -8.25 -9.53 8.54
C ASP A 63 -6.73 -9.31 8.56
N ASP A 64 -5.93 -10.34 8.27
CA ASP A 64 -4.47 -10.23 8.14
C ASP A 64 -4.02 -9.66 6.77
N TYR A 65 -4.97 -9.43 5.86
CA TYR A 65 -4.71 -8.80 4.58
C TYR A 65 -4.92 -7.28 4.66
N PRO A 66 -4.15 -6.48 3.90
CA PRO A 66 -4.26 -5.03 3.94
C PRO A 66 -5.60 -4.55 3.34
N ALA A 67 -6.48 -3.96 4.16
CA ALA A 67 -7.78 -3.39 3.77
C ALA A 67 -7.78 -1.85 3.82
#